data_AF-W2YPR1-F1
#
_entry.id   AF-W2YPR1-F1
#
_cell.length_a   1.000
_cell.length_b   1.000
_cell.length_c   1.000
_cell.angle_alpha   90.00
_cell.angle_beta   90.00
_cell.angle_gamma   90.00
#
_symmetry.space_group_name_H-M   'P 1'
#
loop_
_entity.id
_entity.type
_entity.pdbx_description
1 polymer ?
#
loop_
_entity_poly.entity_id
_entity_poly.type
_entity_poly.pdbx_seq_one_letter_code
_entity_poly.pdbx_strand_id
1 'polypeptide(L)'
;MRGLKKRKNKEFTQRQATPISLDMLRVLHFHLTHTSGFIEASRLWFLAVSAFAFYGMCRINEVLSLQWKNITLDLARPSASDPTSTIGYGVYKLEGRKTEVTEGRRYNLH
;
A
#
# COMPACT_ATOMS: atom_id res chain seq x y z
N MET A 1 -21.47 -46.18 -31.85
CA MET A 1 -20.32 -45.34 -31.49
C MET A 1 -20.60 -44.63 -30.17
N ARG A 2 -19.90 -44.99 -29.07
CA ARG A 2 -20.02 -44.28 -27.78
C ARG A 2 -19.03 -43.12 -27.75
N GLY A 3 -19.53 -41.89 -27.81
CA GLY A 3 -18.72 -40.68 -27.74
C GLY A 3 -18.04 -40.52 -26.37
N LEU A 4 -16.73 -40.29 -26.37
CA LEU A 4 -15.94 -39.96 -25.18
C LEU A 4 -16.42 -38.63 -24.58
N LYS A 5 -16.95 -38.67 -23.34
CA LYS A 5 -17.36 -37.45 -22.62
C LYS A 5 -16.11 -36.69 -22.16
N LYS A 6 -15.92 -35.47 -22.69
CA LYS A 6 -14.86 -34.54 -22.30
C LYS A 6 -15.05 -34.18 -20.82
N ARG A 7 -14.04 -34.50 -19.99
CA ARG A 7 -14.02 -34.19 -18.55
C ARG A 7 -14.09 -32.68 -18.37
N LYS A 8 -15.00 -32.18 -17.51
CA LYS A 8 -15.08 -30.75 -17.16
C LYS A 8 -13.71 -30.29 -16.66
N ASN A 9 -13.16 -29.25 -17.30
CA ASN A 9 -11.96 -28.60 -16.80
C ASN A 9 -12.23 -28.10 -15.38
N LYS A 10 -11.34 -28.48 -14.46
CA LYS A 10 -11.37 -28.01 -13.08
C LYS A 10 -11.14 -26.50 -13.13
N GLU A 11 -12.13 -25.69 -12.74
CA GLU A 11 -11.98 -24.24 -12.69
C GLU A 11 -10.82 -23.91 -11.74
N PHE A 12 -9.81 -23.23 -12.27
CA PHE A 12 -8.65 -22.82 -11.49
C PHE A 12 -9.09 -21.70 -10.53
N THR A 13 -9.26 -22.06 -9.26
CA THR A 13 -9.52 -21.08 -8.21
C THR A 13 -8.19 -20.49 -7.76
N GLN A 14 -7.99 -19.20 -8.02
CA GLN A 14 -6.77 -18.50 -7.61
C GLN A 14 -6.74 -18.41 -6.08
N ARG A 15 -5.68 -18.92 -5.46
CA ARG A 15 -5.48 -18.76 -4.02
C ARG A 15 -5.30 -17.27 -3.73
N GLN A 16 -6.21 -16.69 -2.95
CA GLN A 16 -6.09 -15.31 -2.50
C GLN A 16 -4.84 -15.17 -1.63
N ALA A 17 -4.07 -14.11 -1.85
CA ALA A 17 -2.93 -13.79 -1.00
C ALA A 17 -3.45 -13.35 0.38
N THR A 18 -2.81 -13.82 1.44
CA THR A 18 -3.13 -13.36 2.80
C THR A 18 -2.71 -11.88 2.91
N PRO A 19 -3.60 -10.97 3.31
CA PRO A 19 -3.22 -9.58 3.51
C PRO A 19 -2.20 -9.47 4.65
N ILE A 20 -1.25 -8.55 4.51
CA ILE A 20 -0.30 -8.24 5.58
C ILE A 20 -1.05 -7.57 6.74
N SER A 21 -0.84 -8.03 7.97
CA SER A 21 -1.38 -7.38 9.16
C SER A 21 -0.41 -6.35 9.72
N LEU A 22 -0.90 -5.50 10.62
CA LEU A 22 -0.06 -4.52 11.31
C LEU A 22 1.05 -5.19 12.14
N ASP A 23 0.77 -6.33 12.76
CA ASP A 23 1.78 -7.10 13.49
C ASP A 23 2.85 -7.68 12.56
N MET A 24 2.45 -8.16 11.38
CA MET A 24 3.41 -8.60 10.37
C MET A 24 4.32 -7.46 9.88
N LEU A 25 3.77 -6.25 9.72
CA LEU A 25 4.56 -5.07 9.37
C LEU A 25 5.58 -4.75 10.47
N ARG A 26 5.18 -4.82 11.76
CA ARG A 26 6.08 -4.62 12.90
C ARG A 26 7.22 -5.63 12.91
N VAL A 27 6.92 -6.91 12.68
CA VAL A 27 7.94 -7.96 12.59
C VAL A 27 8.91 -7.69 11.44
N LEU A 28 8.40 -7.27 10.28
CA LEU A 28 9.22 -6.91 9.13
C LEU A 28 10.13 -5.72 9.43
N HIS A 29 9.60 -4.68 10.07
CA HIS A 29 10.38 -3.50 10.48
C HIS A 29 11.45 -3.87 11.51
N PHE A 30 11.10 -4.70 12.49
CA PHE A 30 12.05 -5.21 13.48
C PHE A 30 13.19 -6.01 12.83
N HIS A 31 12.86 -6.86 11.86
CA HIS A 31 13.89 -7.61 11.14
C HIS A 31 14.82 -6.69 10.34
N LEU A 32 14.27 -5.70 9.62
CA LEU A 32 15.08 -4.75 8.85
C LEU A 32 16.03 -3.93 9.75
N THR A 33 15.60 -3.57 10.96
CA THR A 33 16.42 -2.81 11.92
C THR A 33 17.55 -3.63 12.54
N HIS A 34 17.37 -4.95 12.70
CA HIS A 34 18.32 -5.81 13.41
C HIS A 34 19.18 -6.68 12.51
N THR A 35 18.84 -6.81 11.22
CA THR A 35 19.62 -7.62 10.28
C THR A 35 20.90 -6.90 9.85
N SER A 36 22.03 -7.57 10.07
CA SER A 36 23.33 -7.21 9.51
C SER A 36 23.39 -7.58 8.03
N GLY A 37 23.91 -6.70 7.17
CA GLY A 37 24.10 -6.96 5.74
C GLY A 37 23.47 -5.92 4.81
N PHE A 38 22.58 -5.07 5.33
CA PHE A 38 22.08 -3.90 4.62
C PHE A 38 22.87 -2.66 4.99
N ILE A 39 23.15 -1.82 4.00
CA ILE A 39 23.59 -0.44 4.23
C ILE A 39 22.43 0.36 4.85
N GLU A 40 22.77 1.36 5.66
CA GLU A 40 21.79 2.15 6.41
C GLU A 40 20.74 2.81 5.49
N ALA A 41 21.18 3.35 4.35
CA ALA A 41 20.29 3.99 3.38
C ALA A 41 19.24 3.01 2.82
N SER A 42 19.63 1.78 2.50
CA SER A 42 18.69 0.75 2.01
C SER A 42 17.71 0.36 3.09
N ARG A 43 18.17 0.25 4.35
CA ARG A 43 17.32 -0.07 5.50
C ARG A 43 16.20 0.97 5.67
N LEU A 44 16.59 2.25 5.73
CA LEU A 44 15.65 3.37 5.84
C LEU A 44 14.69 3.42 4.65
N TRP A 45 15.20 3.17 3.44
CA TRP A 45 14.38 3.12 2.24
C TRP A 45 13.33 2.00 2.29
N PHE A 46 13.70 0.77 2.68
CA PHE A 46 12.76 -0.34 2.81
C PHE A 46 11.72 -0.11 3.91
N LEU A 47 12.12 0.49 5.04
CA LEU A 47 11.19 0.88 6.10
C LEU A 47 10.17 1.91 5.60
N ALA A 48 10.64 2.96 4.92
CA ALA A 48 9.78 4.00 4.36
C ALA A 48 8.81 3.43 3.31
N VAL A 49 9.29 2.63 2.36
CA VAL A 49 8.48 2.04 1.29
C VAL A 49 7.44 1.07 1.84
N SER A 50 7.82 0.21 2.79
CA SER A 50 6.88 -0.75 3.39
C SER A 50 5.81 -0.07 4.23
N ALA A 51 6.17 0.93 5.03
CA ALA A 51 5.21 1.74 5.78
C ALA A 51 4.26 2.48 4.83
N PHE A 52 4.80 3.13 3.80
CA PHE A 52 4.00 3.88 2.83
C PHE A 52 3.06 2.98 2.02
N ALA A 53 3.53 1.81 1.60
CA ALA A 53 2.68 0.84 0.91
C ALA A 53 1.54 0.31 1.80
N PHE A 54 1.81 0.09 3.10
CA PHE A 54 0.81 -0.37 4.05
C PHE A 54 -0.22 0.70 4.40
N TYR A 55 0.21 1.88 4.85
CA TYR A 55 -0.71 2.95 5.26
C TYR A 55 -1.37 3.64 4.07
N GLY A 56 -0.64 3.82 2.97
CA GLY A 56 -1.16 4.40 1.74
C GLY A 56 -1.99 3.43 0.90
N MET A 57 -1.99 2.13 1.19
CA MET A 57 -2.63 1.09 0.37
C MET A 57 -2.14 1.12 -1.09
N CYS A 58 -0.84 1.37 -1.26
CA CYS A 58 -0.19 1.56 -2.57
C CYS A 58 0.31 0.23 -3.13
N ARG A 59 0.25 0.07 -4.46
CA ARG A 59 1.04 -0.97 -5.14
C ARG A 59 2.51 -0.55 -5.19
N ILE A 60 3.42 -1.53 -5.23
CA ILE A 60 4.86 -1.25 -5.29
C ILE A 60 5.24 -0.30 -6.44
N ASN A 61 4.69 -0.50 -7.65
CA ASN A 61 4.96 0.37 -8.79
C ASN A 61 4.53 1.83 -8.57
N GLU A 62 3.49 2.03 -7.75
CA GLU A 62 2.98 3.36 -7.42
C GLU A 62 3.90 4.06 -6.43
N VAL A 63 4.44 3.32 -5.45
CA VAL A 63 5.43 3.86 -4.50
C VAL A 63 6.75 4.18 -5.20
N LEU A 64 7.22 3.30 -6.07
CA LEU A 64 8.49 3.47 -6.80
C LEU A 64 8.44 4.65 -7.79
N SER A 65 7.26 4.97 -8.31
CA SER A 65 7.06 6.07 -9.26
C SER A 65 6.63 7.38 -8.59
N LEU A 66 6.49 7.38 -7.25
CA LEU A 66 6.02 8.52 -6.50
C LEU A 66 7.07 9.64 -6.49
N GLN A 67 6.64 10.84 -6.86
CA GLN A 67 7.47 12.03 -6.80
C GLN A 67 7.06 12.89 -5.61
N TRP A 68 8.02 13.63 -5.04
CA TRP A 68 7.76 14.52 -3.90
C TRP A 68 6.63 15.52 -4.16
N LYS A 69 6.53 16.04 -5.39
CA LYS A 69 5.46 16.97 -5.81
C LYS A 69 4.04 16.41 -5.64
N ASN A 70 3.91 15.08 -5.57
CA ASN A 70 2.63 14.39 -5.45
C ASN A 70 2.25 14.10 -3.99
N ILE A 71 3.06 14.54 -3.02
CA ILE A 71 2.84 14.38 -1.59
C ILE A 71 2.56 15.76 -1.00
N THR A 72 1.49 15.87 -0.22
CA THR A 72 1.15 17.05 0.57
C THR A 72 1.05 16.63 2.03
N LEU A 73 1.88 17.22 2.88
CA LEU A 73 1.89 16.98 4.33
C LEU A 73 1.24 18.17 5.05
N ASP A 74 1.04 18.05 6.36
CA ASP A 74 0.44 19.08 7.22
C ASP A 74 -1.00 19.49 6.90
N LEU A 75 -1.80 18.56 6.38
CA LEU A 75 -3.24 18.79 6.27
C LEU A 75 -3.90 18.52 7.61
N ALA A 76 -4.90 19.32 7.95
CA ALA A 76 -5.62 19.23 9.21
C ALA A 76 -7.12 19.11 8.92
N ARG A 77 -7.79 18.20 9.61
CA ARG A 77 -9.26 18.12 9.58
C ARG A 77 -9.82 17.98 11.00
N PRO A 78 -11.00 18.54 11.28
CA PRO A 78 -11.68 18.27 12.55
C PRO A 78 -11.99 16.77 12.64
N SER A 79 -11.82 16.20 13.83
CA SER A 79 -12.23 14.82 14.09
C SER A 79 -13.75 14.72 14.00
N ALA A 80 -14.24 13.63 13.40
CA ALA A 80 -15.66 13.32 13.37
C ALA A 80 -16.20 12.91 14.76
N SER A 81 -15.32 12.47 15.65
CA SER A 81 -15.68 11.96 16.98
C SER A 81 -15.58 13.02 18.07
N ASP A 82 -14.66 13.98 17.92
CA ASP A 82 -14.47 15.07 18.89
C ASP A 82 -14.19 16.40 18.15
N PRO A 83 -15.15 17.34 18.13
CA PRO A 83 -15.03 18.60 17.41
C PRO A 83 -13.95 19.54 17.96
N THR A 84 -13.38 19.27 19.14
CA THR A 84 -12.26 20.04 19.69
C THR A 84 -10.89 19.50 19.27
N SER A 85 -10.86 18.29 18.70
CA SER A 85 -9.63 17.64 18.28
C SER A 85 -9.40 17.78 16.77
N THR A 86 -8.18 18.17 16.42
CA THR A 86 -7.74 18.29 15.03
C THR A 86 -6.83 17.12 14.68
N ILE A 87 -7.17 16.41 13.61
CA ILE A 87 -6.38 15.29 13.10
C ILE A 87 -5.48 15.80 11.99
N GLY A 88 -4.16 15.72 12.22
CA GLY A 88 -3.15 15.89 11.19
C GLY A 88 -3.13 14.68 10.25
N TYR A 89 -3.06 14.94 8.96
CA TYR A 89 -2.94 13.90 7.93
C TYR A 89 -2.12 14.43 6.75
N GLY A 90 -1.52 13.51 6.00
CA GLY A 90 -0.97 13.80 4.69
C GLY A 90 -1.92 13.34 3.60
N VAL A 91 -1.68 13.77 2.37
CA VAL A 91 -2.34 13.23 1.18
C VAL A 91 -1.28 12.96 0.13
N TYR A 92 -1.43 11.85 -0.59
CA TYR A 92 -0.67 11.64 -1.83
C TYR A 92 -1.62 11.45 -3.02
N LYS A 93 -1.17 11.93 -4.18
CA LYS A 93 -1.87 11.81 -5.45
C LYS A 93 -1.15 10.80 -6.34
N LEU A 94 -1.87 9.77 -6.77
CA LEU A 94 -1.36 8.86 -7.80
C LEU A 94 -1.80 9.34 -9.16
N GLU A 95 -0.84 9.51 -10.07
CA GLU A 95 -1.09 9.84 -11.47
C GLU A 95 -0.82 8.60 -12.35
N GLY A 96 -1.63 8.41 -13.40
CA GLY A 96 -1.45 7.36 -14.40
C GLY A 96 -2.15 6.02 -14.11
N ARG A 97 -3.16 5.97 -13.23
CA ARG A 97 -4.00 4.76 -13.11
C ARG A 97 -4.92 4.65 -14.33
N LYS A 98 -5.05 3.43 -14.88
CA LYS A 98 -5.95 3.11 -16.02
C LYS A 98 -7.43 3.45 -15.77
N THR A 99 -7.81 3.64 -14.50
CA THR A 99 -9.13 4.10 -14.04
C THR A 99 -9.00 5.46 -13.33
N GLU A 100 -8.22 6.37 -13.91
CA GLU A 100 -8.21 7.75 -13.48
C GLU A 100 -9.58 8.36 -13.76
N VAL A 101 -10.26 8.75 -12.67
CA VAL A 101 -11.34 9.73 -12.74
C VAL A 101 -10.64 11.08 -12.94
N THR A 102 -11.24 11.97 -13.71
CA THR A 102 -10.67 13.22 -14.26
C THR A 102 -9.96 14.15 -13.25
N GLU A 103 -10.13 13.95 -11.95
CA GLU A 103 -9.48 14.73 -10.87
C GLU A 103 -8.30 14.03 -10.17
N GLY A 104 -7.98 12.78 -10.51
CA GLY A 104 -6.95 11.98 -9.83
C GLY A 104 -7.39 11.57 -8.41
N ARG A 105 -7.12 10.32 -8.03
CA ARG A 105 -7.50 9.84 -6.69
C ARG A 105 -6.48 10.34 -5.65
N ARG A 106 -6.98 11.03 -4.62
CA ARG A 106 -6.23 11.44 -3.44
C ARG A 106 -6.42 10.40 -2.34
N TYR A 107 -5.32 10.00 -1.71
CA TYR A 107 -5.33 9.03 -0.62
C TYR A 107 -4.74 9.69 0.62
N ASN A 108 -5.40 9.50 1.75
CA ASN A 108 -4.92 10.01 3.03
C ASN A 108 -3.76 9.17 3.53
N LEU A 109 -2.74 9.83 4.04
CA LEU A 109 -1.65 9.27 4.83
C LEU A 109 -1.96 9.59 6.28
N HIS A 110 -2.13 8.55 7.08
CA HIS A 110 -2.36 8.62 8.52
C HIS A 110 -1.13 8.09 9.25
#